data_AF-R7Q6I1-F1
#
_entry.id   AF-R7Q6I1-F1
#
_cell.length_a   1.000
_cell.length_b   1.000
_cell.length_c   1.000
_cell.angle_alpha   90.00
_cell.angle_beta   90.00
_cell.angle_gamma   90.00
#
_symmetry.space_group_name_H-M   'P 1'
#
loop_
_entity.id
_entity.type
_entity.pdbx_description
1 polymer ?
#
loop_
_entity_poly.entity_id
_entity_poly.type
_entity_poly.pdbx_seq_one_letter_code
_entity_poly.pdbx_strand_id
1 'polypeptide(L)' 'MLLYVLQGLFHPARKVREVYWRIYNMLYIYAQEGLVPFYPSMRCALLEEDDDEYGPERYERSELLNII' A
#
# COMPACT_ATOMS: atom_id res chain seq x y z
N MET A 1 -13.14 2.90 -2.54
CA MET A 1 -12.52 4.22 -2.27
C MET A 1 -11.00 4.14 -2.12
N LEU A 2 -10.46 3.20 -1.32
CA LEU A 2 -9.00 3.02 -1.16
C LEU A 2 -8.23 2.88 -2.49
N LEU A 3 -8.74 2.09 -3.44
CA LEU A 3 -8.09 1.85 -4.74
C LEU A 3 -7.84 3.12 -5.56
N TYR A 4 -8.74 4.10 -5.49
CA TYR A 4 -8.58 5.39 -6.18
C TYR A 4 -7.61 6.33 -5.46
N VAL A 5 -7.54 6.24 -4.14
CA VAL A 5 -6.63 7.05 -3.32
C VAL A 5 -5.19 6.55 -3.48
N LEU A 6 -5.01 5.24 -3.61
CA LEU A 6 -3.69 4.61 -3.68
C LEU A 6 -2.88 5.04 -4.91
N GLN A 7 -3.54 5.26 -6.06
CA GLN A 7 -2.89 5.72 -7.29
C GLN A 7 -2.24 7.12 -7.15
N GLY A 8 -2.89 8.02 -6.39
CA GLY A 8 -2.41 9.38 -6.18
C GLY A 8 -1.46 9.55 -4.99
N LEU A 9 -1.36 8.53 -4.13
CA LEU A 9 -0.57 8.58 -2.90
C LEU A 9 0.95 8.65 -3.18
N PHE A 10 1.40 7.97 -4.24
CA PHE A 10 2.80 7.94 -4.67
C PHE A 10 3.09 8.84 -5.88
N HIS A 11 2.17 9.76 -6.21
CA HIS A 11 2.37 10.67 -7.32
C HIS A 11 3.61 11.57 -7.11
N PRO A 12 4.46 11.81 -8.13
CA PRO A 12 5.70 12.58 -7.95
C PRO A 12 5.45 14.05 -7.59
N ALA A 13 4.33 14.64 -8.05
CA ALA A 13 3.98 16.01 -7.72
C ALA A 13 3.47 16.17 -6.28
N ARG A 14 4.11 17.07 -5.53
CA ARG A 14 3.83 17.35 -4.11
C ARG A 14 2.38 17.77 -3.82
N LYS A 15 1.82 18.67 -4.63
CA LYS A 15 0.44 19.16 -4.47
C LYS A 15 -0.61 18.04 -4.58
N VAL A 16 -0.34 17.06 -5.45
CA VAL A 16 -1.23 15.91 -5.62
C VAL A 16 -1.16 15.04 -4.36
N ARG A 17 0.03 14.67 -3.90
CA ARG A 17 0.19 13.88 -2.67
C ARG A 17 -0.47 14.51 -1.45
N GLU A 18 -0.33 15.82 -1.23
CA GLU A 18 -0.92 16.48 -0.06
C GLU A 18 -2.44 16.30 0.04
N VAL A 19 -3.16 16.33 -1.09
CA VAL A 19 -4.62 16.09 -1.13
C VAL A 19 -4.95 14.62 -0.90
N TYR A 20 -4.24 13.71 -1.56
CA TYR A 20 -4.47 12.27 -1.43
C TYR A 20 -4.17 11.75 -0.02
N TRP A 21 -3.12 12.26 0.63
CA TRP A 21 -2.79 11.93 2.02
C TRP A 21 -3.85 12.40 3.01
N ARG A 22 -4.46 13.59 2.78
CA ARG A 22 -5.56 14.07 3.61
C ARG A 22 -6.79 13.15 3.50
N ILE A 23 -7.14 12.72 2.29
CA ILE A 23 -8.25 11.81 2.04
C ILE A 23 -7.98 10.43 2.65
N TYR A 24 -6.74 9.93 2.53
CA TYR A 24 -6.31 8.68 3.17
C TYR A 24 -6.46 8.73 4.70
N ASN A 25 -6.01 9.82 5.34
CA ASN A 25 -6.12 9.99 6.79
C ASN A 25 -7.58 9.98 7.25
N MET A 26 -8.47 10.66 6.53
CA MET A 26 -9.91 10.61 6.83
C MET A 26 -10.45 9.18 6.69
N LEU A 27 -10.16 8.51 5.58
CA LEU A 27 -10.63 7.14 5.34
C LEU A 27 -10.14 6.16 6.41
N TYR A 28 -8.90 6.33 6.87
CA TYR A 28 -8.31 5.51 7.93
C TYR A 28 -9.04 5.67 9.26
N ILE A 29 -9.41 6.90 9.64
CA ILE A 29 -10.15 7.18 10.88
C ILE A 29 -11.55 6.57 10.85
N TYR A 30 -12.24 6.60 9.71
CA TYR A 30 -13.63 6.14 9.62
C TYR A 30 -13.79 4.62 9.55
N ALA A 31 -12.86 3.89 8.91
CA ALA A 31 -13.07 2.48 8.61
C ALA A 31 -11.75 1.68 8.54
N GLN A 32 -10.94 1.72 9.60
CA GLN A 32 -9.63 1.06 9.63
C GLN A 32 -9.69 -0.45 9.34
N GLU A 33 -10.58 -1.20 10.01
CA GLU A 33 -10.63 -2.66 9.88
C GLU A 33 -11.11 -3.12 8.51
N GLY A 34 -11.99 -2.33 7.89
CA GLY A 34 -12.49 -2.59 6.55
C GLY A 34 -11.43 -2.41 5.47
N LEU A 35 -10.28 -1.78 5.74
CA LEU A 35 -9.23 -1.54 4.76
C LEU A 35 -8.27 -2.73 4.59
N VAL A 36 -8.12 -3.57 5.61
CA VAL A 36 -7.20 -4.73 5.65
C VAL A 36 -7.26 -5.61 4.38
N PRO A 37 -8.44 -6.04 3.89
CA PRO A 37 -8.53 -6.89 2.70
C PRO A 37 -8.30 -6.15 1.37
N PHE A 38 -8.40 -4.81 1.34
CA PHE A 38 -8.29 -4.03 0.09
C PHE A 38 -6.88 -3.51 -0.19
N TYR A 39 -5.94 -3.64 0.74
CA TYR A 39 -4.54 -3.32 0.47
C TYR A 39 -3.95 -4.32 -0.53
N PRO A 40 -3.33 -3.87 -1.63
CA PRO A 40 -2.70 -4.77 -2.60
C PRO A 40 -1.53 -5.52 -1.95
N SER A 41 -1.29 -6.73 -2.43
CA SER A 41 -0.09 -7.49 -2.06
C SER A 41 1.14 -6.84 -2.70
N MET A 42 2.14 -6.50 -1.89
CA MET A 42 3.40 -5.92 -2.38
C MET A 42 4.34 -6.95 -3.00
N ARG A 43 4.00 -8.24 -2.92
CA ARG A 43 4.73 -9.35 -3.54
C ARG A 43 4.87 -9.24 -5.07
N CYS A 44 3.97 -8.53 -5.75
CA CYS A 44 4.04 -8.31 -7.19
C CYS A 44 4.83 -7.07 -7.63
N ALA A 45 5.22 -6.18 -6.70
CA ALA A 45 5.88 -4.91 -7.04
C ALA A 45 7.42 -4.98 -7.06
N LEU A 46 7.99 -6.12 -6.67
CA LEU A 46 9.40 -6.43 -6.89
C LEU A 46 9.55 -6.87 -8.35
N LEU A 47 9.77 -5.90 -9.25
CA LEU A 47 10.54 -6.20 -10.45
C LEU A 47 11.94 -6.57 -9.97
N GLU A 48 12.49 -7.61 -10.57
CA GLU A 48 13.86 -8.09 -10.36
C GLU A 48 14.83 -6.95 -10.69
N GLU A 49 15.12 -6.10 -9.72
CA GLU A 49 16.30 -5.26 -9.73
C GLU A 49 17.30 -5.94 -8.79
N ASP A 50 18.23 -6.64 -9.45
CA ASP A 50 19.48 -7.10 -8.89
C ASP A 50 20.22 -5.92 -8.22
N ASP A 51 20.99 -6.24 -7.17
CA ASP A 51 21.88 -5.36 -6.41
C ASP A 51 21.25 -4.49 -5.29
N ASP A 52 20.96 -5.07 -4.12
CA ASP A 52 21.11 -4.35 -2.85
C ASP A 52 21.44 -5.28 -1.67
N GLU A 53 22.50 -4.93 -0.93
CA GLU A 53 23.16 -5.65 0.17
C GLU A 53 22.33 -5.69 1.49
N TYR A 54 21.14 -5.07 1.50
CA TYR A 54 20.21 -5.07 2.64
C TYR A 54 19.02 -5.96 2.29
N GLY A 55 18.95 -7.15 2.89
CA GLY A 55 17.99 -8.20 2.53
C GLY A 55 16.54 -7.72 2.47
N PRO A 56 15.70 -8.33 1.62
CA PRO A 56 14.36 -7.83 1.32
C PRO A 56 13.52 -7.82 2.60
N GLU A 57 13.20 -6.63 3.11
CA GLU A 57 12.21 -6.50 4.15
C GLU A 57 10.91 -7.14 3.62
N ARG A 58 10.47 -8.21 4.28
CA ARG A 58 9.33 -9.00 3.80
C ARG A 58 8.05 -8.21 3.98
N TYR A 59 7.64 -7.48 2.95
CA TYR A 59 6.34 -6.83 2.84
C TYR A 59 5.20 -7.81 2.47
N GLU A 60 5.34 -9.08 2.86
CA GLU A 60 4.35 -10.13 2.61
C GLU A 60 3.48 -10.40 3.85
N ARG A 61 2.16 -10.44 3.66
CA ARG A 61 1.19 -10.84 4.68
C ARG A 61 0.81 -12.31 4.48
N SER A 62 1.66 -13.22 4.94
CA SER A 62 1.48 -14.68 4.76
C SER A 62 0.23 -15.23 5.45
N GLU A 63 -0.20 -14.60 6.54
CA GLU A 63 -1.38 -15.02 7.32
C GLU A 63 -2.68 -14.96 6.52
N LEU A 64 -2.76 -14.10 5.49
CA LEU A 64 -3.94 -13.96 4.63
C LEU A 64 -4.03 -15.04 3.55
N LEU A 65 -2.97 -15.83 3.34
CA LEU A 65 -2.90 -16.92 2.35
C LEU A 65 -3.25 -18.29 2.95
N ASN A 66 -3.42 -18.37 4.27
CA ASN A 66 -3.81 -19.59 4.95
C ASN A 66 -5.29 -19.88 4.67
N ILE A 67 -5.54 -20.80 3.74
CA ILE A 67 -6.85 -21.43 3.57
C ILE A 67 -6.85 -22.63 4.52
N ILE A 68 -7.75 -22.63 5.50
CA ILE A 68 -8.01 -23.78 6.38
C ILE A 68 -8.42 -24.99 5.53
#